data_AF-A0AAU9XUU8-F1
#
_entry.id   AF-A0AAU9XUU8-F1
#
_cell.length_a   1.000
_cell.length_b   1.000
_cell.length_c   1.000
_cell.angle_alpha   90.00
_cell.angle_beta   90.00
_cell.angle_gamma   90.00
#
_symmetry.space_group_name_H-M   'P 1'
#
loop_
_entity.id
_entity.type
_entity.pdbx_description
1 polymer ?
#
loop_
_entity_poly.entity_id
_entity_poly.type
_entity_poly.pdbx_seq_one_letter_code
_entity_poly.pdbx_strand_id
1 'polypeptide(L)' 'MQGSFTGKLESTVQLIVTEAPLINLPLGGKHYIEGSPVTISCKASGKPLPNVAWIRNGVQKSSGKGDAILKTIYMSSK' A
#
# COMPACT_ATOMS: atom_id res chain seq x y z
N MET A 1 -45.37 -11.69 42.11
CA MET A 1 -43.97 -11.42 41.70
C MET A 1 -44.00 -10.93 40.27
N GLN A 2 -43.75 -9.64 40.04
CA GLN A 2 -43.80 -9.05 38.70
C GLN A 2 -42.41 -8.54 38.38
N GLY A 3 -41.62 -9.37 37.70
CA GLY A 3 -40.31 -8.98 37.19
C GLY A 3 -40.49 -8.43 35.78
N SER A 4 -40.12 -7.16 35.56
CA SER A 4 -39.99 -6.63 34.20
C SER A 4 -38.58 -6.91 33.69
N PHE A 5 -38.50 -7.36 32.44
CA PHE A 5 -37.24 -7.51 31.72
C PHE A 5 -37.24 -6.53 30.54
N THR A 6 -36.79 -5.30 30.78
CA THR A 6 -36.53 -4.30 29.72
C THR A 6 -35.07 -4.36 29.32
N GLY A 7 -34.70 -5.41 28.57
CA GLY A 7 -33.40 -5.52 27.94
C GLY A 7 -33.42 -4.88 26.55
N LYS A 8 -32.54 -3.92 26.29
CA LYS A 8 -32.33 -3.37 24.94
C LYS A 8 -31.35 -4.28 24.20
N LEU A 9 -31.80 -4.95 23.14
CA LEU A 9 -30.93 -5.72 22.24
C LEU A 9 -30.47 -4.80 21.11
N GLU A 10 -29.22 -4.37 21.15
CA GLU A 10 -28.61 -3.61 20.06
C GLU A 10 -27.70 -4.52 19.24
N SER A 11 -27.79 -4.39 17.91
CA SER A 11 -26.90 -5.05 16.96
C SER A 11 -26.38 -4.01 15.97
N THR A 12 -25.08 -3.99 15.74
CA THR A 12 -24.43 -3.07 14.80
C THR A 12 -23.88 -3.86 13.62
N VAL A 13 -24.20 -3.42 12.42
CA VAL A 13 -23.67 -3.96 11.16
C VAL A 13 -22.67 -2.96 10.58
N GLN A 14 -21.51 -3.42 10.14
CA GLN A 14 -20.54 -2.60 9.42
C GLN A 14 -20.63 -2.86 7.92
N LEU A 15 -20.90 -1.82 7.14
CA LEU A 15 -20.81 -1.84 5.68
C LEU A 15 -19.44 -1.30 5.25
N ILE A 16 -18.62 -2.14 4.61
CA ILE A 16 -17.30 -1.74 4.09
C ILE A 16 -17.36 -1.74 2.57
N VAL A 17 -17.21 -0.56 1.96
CA VAL A 17 -17.10 -0.42 0.51
C VAL A 17 -15.62 -0.54 0.12
N THR A 18 -15.29 -1.51 -0.72
CA THR A 18 -13.90 -1.80 -1.14
C THR A 18 -13.61 -1.31 -2.55
N GLU A 19 -12.38 -0.84 -2.77
CA GLU A 19 -11.85 -0.43 -4.08
C GLU A 19 -10.53 -1.16 -4.33
N ALA A 20 -10.35 -1.67 -5.55
CA ALA A 20 -9.14 -2.40 -5.92
C ALA A 20 -7.89 -1.49 -5.88
N PRO A 21 -6.71 -2.04 -5.51
CA PRO A 21 -5.49 -1.28 -5.50
C PRO A 21 -5.07 -0.86 -6.92
N LEU A 22 -4.74 0.41 -7.09
CA LEU A 22 -4.29 1.01 -8.34
C LEU A 22 -2.91 1.62 -8.12
N ILE A 23 -1.94 1.20 -8.94
CA ILE A 23 -0.57 1.72 -8.90
C ILE A 23 -0.48 2.94 -9.83
N ASN A 24 -0.19 4.11 -9.26
CA ASN A 24 -0.08 5.37 -9.98
C ASN A 24 1.38 5.58 -10.42
N LEU A 25 1.80 4.87 -11.47
CA LEU A 25 3.12 5.02 -12.09
C LEU A 25 3.05 5.97 -13.29
N PRO A 26 4.10 6.77 -13.56
CA PRO A 26 4.19 7.51 -14.81
C PRO A 26 4.23 6.53 -16.00
N LEU A 27 3.47 6.84 -17.05
CA LEU A 27 3.27 5.97 -18.23
C LEU A 27 4.55 5.81 -19.09
N GLY A 28 5.57 6.65 -18.88
CA GLY A 28 6.88 6.51 -19.51
C GLY A 28 7.83 5.74 -18.61
N GLY A 29 8.48 4.70 -19.14
CA GLY A 29 9.58 4.04 -18.45
C GLY A 29 10.61 5.06 -17.97
N LYS A 30 11.13 4.86 -16.75
CA LYS A 30 12.19 5.72 -16.23
C LYS A 30 13.53 5.15 -16.64
N HIS A 31 14.32 5.96 -17.34
CA HIS A 31 15.70 5.65 -17.67
C HIS A 31 16.62 6.25 -16.61
N TYR A 32 17.59 5.46 -16.17
CA TYR A 32 18.55 5.85 -15.16
C TYR A 32 19.96 5.54 -15.64
N ILE A 33 20.91 6.40 -15.27
CA ILE A 33 22.31 6.21 -15.62
C ILE A 33 22.91 5.19 -14.65
N GLU A 34 23.64 4.22 -15.17
CA GLU A 34 24.35 3.24 -14.34
C GLU A 34 25.31 3.94 -13.37
N GLY A 35 25.39 3.44 -12.13
CA GLY A 35 26.25 4.05 -11.11
C GLY A 35 25.76 5.41 -10.57
N SER A 36 24.64 5.93 -11.08
CA SER A 36 24.01 7.12 -10.50
C SER A 36 23.09 6.75 -9.32
N PRO A 37 23.01 7.61 -8.29
CA PRO A 37 22.07 7.44 -7.19
C PRO A 37 20.63 7.65 -7.69
N VAL A 38 19.75 6.66 -7.46
CA VAL A 38 18.37 6.72 -7.92
C VAL A 38 17.36 6.59 -6.79
N THR A 39 16.34 7.45 -6.79
CA THR A 39 15.18 7.32 -5.90
C THR A 39 13.96 6.96 -6.72
N ILE A 40 13.27 5.89 -6.33
CA ILE A 40 12.05 5.44 -7.02
C ILE A 40 10.88 5.47 -6.03
N SER A 41 9.89 6.31 -6.31
CA SER A 41 8.63 6.37 -5.57
C SER A 41 7.55 5.54 -6.26
N CYS A 42 6.80 4.79 -5.47
CA CYS A 42 5.57 4.13 -5.89
C CYS A 42 4.44 4.63 -5.00
N LYS A 43 3.34 5.08 -5.63
CA LYS A 43 2.10 5.44 -4.97
C LYS A 43 0.99 4.52 -5.44
N ALA A 44 0.18 4.03 -4.50
CA ALA A 44 -0.95 3.18 -4.76
C ALA A 44 -2.18 3.67 -3.99
N SER A 45 -3.30 3.73 -4.70
CA SER A 45 -4.62 4.07 -4.16
C SER A 45 -5.50 2.83 -4.05
N GLY A 46 -6.50 2.85 -3.18
CA GLY A 46 -7.44 1.75 -2.99
C GLY A 46 -8.13 1.84 -1.62
N LYS A 47 -9.17 1.03 -1.41
CA LYS A 47 -9.89 0.95 -0.14
C LYS A 47 -10.03 -0.52 0.28
N PRO A 48 -9.44 -0.93 1.42
CA PRO A 48 -8.59 -0.14 2.31
C PRO A 48 -7.25 0.25 1.66
N LEU A 49 -6.53 1.20 2.26
CA LEU A 49 -5.25 1.68 1.74
C LEU A 49 -4.24 0.51 1.61
N PRO A 50 -3.68 0.29 0.40
CA PRO A 50 -2.91 -0.92 0.11
C PRO A 50 -1.55 -0.93 0.82
N ASN A 51 -1.03 -2.13 1.04
CA ASN A 51 0.38 -2.34 1.38
C ASN A 51 1.19 -2.26 0.09
N VAL A 52 2.28 -1.49 0.12
CA VAL A 52 3.17 -1.32 -1.03
C VAL A 52 4.57 -1.77 -0.62
N ALA A 53 5.23 -2.56 -1.47
CA ALA A 53 6.59 -3.03 -1.24
C ALA A 53 7.42 -2.93 -2.52
N TRP A 54 8.66 -2.48 -2.37
CA TRP A 54 9.69 -2.54 -3.41
C TRP A 54 10.49 -3.81 -3.26
N ILE A 55 10.55 -4.61 -4.33
CA ILE A 55 11.26 -5.88 -4.37
C ILE A 55 12.27 -5.83 -5.51
N ARG A 56 13.54 -6.16 -5.22
CA ARG A 56 14.59 -6.30 -6.24
C ARG A 56 15.26 -7.66 -6.05
N ASN A 57 15.28 -8.47 -7.12
CA ASN A 57 15.86 -9.82 -7.11
C ASN A 57 15.29 -10.69 -5.97
N GLY A 58 13.96 -10.64 -5.76
CA GLY A 58 13.28 -11.38 -4.71
C GLY A 58 13.45 -10.84 -3.28
N VAL A 59 14.26 -9.79 -3.07
CA VAL A 59 14.48 -9.20 -1.75
C VAL A 59 13.70 -7.90 -1.61
N GLN A 60 12.85 -7.81 -0.58
CA GLN A 60 12.17 -6.56 -0.20
C GLN A 60 13.20 -5.52 0.26
N LYS A 61 13.14 -4.33 -0.32
CA LYS A 61 14.05 -3.21 -0.02
C LYS A 61 13.38 -2.10 0.77
N SER A 62 12.07 -1.93 0.58
CA SER A 62 11.28 -0.90 1.25
C SER A 62 9.80 -1.30 1.23
N SER A 63 9.03 -0.84 2.20
CA SER A 63 7.59 -1.07 2.29
C SER A 63 6.89 0.10 2.97
N GLY A 64 5.60 0.27 2.66
CA GLY A 64 4.76 1.31 3.26
C GLY A 64 3.28 1.09 2.99
N LYS A 65 2.46 2.06 3.40
CA LYS A 65 1.01 2.08 3.25
C LYS A 65 0.62 3.17 2.25
N GLY A 66 0.02 2.80 1.13
CA GLY A 66 -0.25 3.70 0.01
C GLY A 66 1.02 4.11 -0.74
N ASP A 67 2.09 4.49 -0.04
CA ASP A 67 3.32 4.98 -0.62
C ASP A 67 4.53 4.15 -0.15
N ALA A 68 5.45 3.83 -1.07
CA ALA A 68 6.75 3.24 -0.75
C ALA A 68 7.86 3.85 -1.60
N ILE A 69 9.00 4.17 -0.97
CA ILE A 69 10.17 4.75 -1.62
C ILE A 69 11.31 3.75 -1.59
N LEU A 70 11.81 3.39 -2.77
CA LEU A 70 13.10 2.72 -2.92
C LEU A 70 14.19 3.78 -2.73
N LYS A 71 14.84 3.72 -1.57
CA LYS A 71 15.96 4.61 -1.22
C LYS A 71 17.10 4.46 -2.22
N THR A 72 17.96 5.48 -2.29
CA THR A 72 19.13 5.56 -3.15
C THR A 72 19.87 4.24 -3.25
N ILE A 73 19.71 3.57 -4.38
CA ILE A 73 20.53 2.43 -4.76
C ILE A 73 21.38 2.83 -5.95
N TYR A 74 22.56 2.24 -6.06
CA TYR A 74 23.30 2.23 -7.32
C TYR A 74 22.64 1.16 -8.20
N MET A 75 22.04 1.56 -9.31
CA MET A 75 21.69 0.58 -10.34
C MET A 75 23.00 0.11 -10.95
N SER A 76 23.51 -1.04 -10.52
CA SER A 76 24.56 -1.75 -11.24
C SER A 76 23.93 -2.56 -12.36
N SER A 77 24.50 -2.47 -13.57
CA SER A 77 24.46 -3.55 -14.53
C SER A 77 25.22 -4.71 -13.90
N LYS A 78 24.73 -5.92 -14.12
CA LYS A 78 25.61 -7.08 -13.98
C LYS A 78 26.58 -7.11 -15.15
#